data_AF-A0A4Q4DNG9-F1
#
_entry.id   AF-A0A4Q4DNG9-F1
#
_cell.length_a   1.000
_cell.length_b   1.000
_cell.length_c   1.000
_cell.angle_alpha   90.00
_cell.angle_beta   90.00
_cell.angle_gamma   90.00
#
_symmetry.space_group_name_H-M   'P 1'
#
loop_
_entity.id
_entity.type
_entity.pdbx_description
1 polymer ?
#
loop_
_entity_poly.entity_id
_entity_poly.type
_entity_poly.pdbx_seq_one_letter_code
_entity_poly.pdbx_strand_id
1 'polypeptide(L)'
;MQTGHWLMRRSQTSADRAWTDLADAVDWLKKTYGANLPVEREGGKQAYIDLDTKVDYAEVALERGSDAVWVHYTKSSNLVSFSVVCCPHRFLPEIPCPMPPL
;
A
#
# COMPACT_ATOMS: atom_id res chain seq x y z
N MET A 1 -15.20 8.16 1.46
CA MET A 1 -14.63 6.96 2.12
C MET A 1 -13.11 7.08 2.02
N GLN A 2 -12.40 6.96 3.14
CA GLN A 2 -10.91 6.95 3.18
C GLN A 2 -10.39 5.51 3.21
N THR A 3 -9.15 5.28 2.76
CA THR A 3 -8.53 3.95 2.73
C THR A 3 -8.55 3.26 4.11
N GLY A 4 -8.28 3.97 5.21
CA GLY A 4 -8.38 3.44 6.57
C GLY A 4 -9.73 2.82 6.97
N HIS A 5 -10.83 3.13 6.27
CA HIS A 5 -12.13 2.46 6.50
C HIS A 5 -12.12 0.97 6.13
N TRP A 6 -11.11 0.48 5.41
CA TRP A 6 -10.91 -0.94 5.15
C TRP A 6 -10.68 -1.75 6.43
N LEU A 7 -10.18 -1.13 7.51
CA LEU A 7 -10.01 -1.78 8.82
C LEU A 7 -11.35 -2.25 9.44
N MET A 8 -12.48 -1.70 9.01
CA MET A 8 -13.80 -2.18 9.44
C MET A 8 -14.15 -3.56 8.89
N ARG A 9 -13.48 -4.02 7.82
CA ARG A 9 -13.72 -5.33 7.20
C ARG A 9 -12.96 -6.45 7.91
N ARG A 10 -13.16 -6.58 9.23
CA ARG A 10 -12.40 -7.51 10.07
C ARG A 10 -12.45 -8.96 9.59
N SER A 11 -13.61 -9.43 9.11
CA SER A 11 -13.78 -10.79 8.58
C SER A 11 -13.05 -11.05 7.26
N GLN A 12 -12.50 -10.02 6.62
CA GLN A 12 -11.71 -10.10 5.39
C GLN A 12 -10.23 -9.81 5.63
N THR A 13 -9.83 -9.57 6.89
CA THR A 13 -8.42 -9.40 7.25
C THR A 13 -7.79 -10.76 7.47
N SER A 14 -6.62 -10.98 6.87
CA SER A 14 -5.88 -12.23 7.01
C SER A 14 -4.50 -11.97 7.61
N ALA A 15 -4.04 -12.89 8.46
CA ALA A 15 -2.77 -12.78 9.17
C ALA A 15 -1.56 -12.76 8.22
N ASP A 16 -1.64 -13.42 7.07
CA ASP A 16 -0.59 -13.40 6.02
C ASP A 16 -0.48 -12.05 5.28
N ARG A 17 -1.42 -11.13 5.51
CA ARG A 17 -1.49 -9.80 4.92
C ARG A 17 -1.54 -8.71 5.99
N ALA A 18 -0.99 -8.99 7.17
CA ALA A 18 -0.74 -8.01 8.20
C ALA A 18 0.69 -8.14 8.70
N TRP A 19 1.23 -7.00 9.10
CA TRP A 19 2.64 -6.86 9.44
C TRP A 19 2.76 -6.01 10.70
N THR A 20 3.74 -6.35 11.53
CA THR A 20 4.17 -5.55 12.68
C THR A 20 5.46 -4.78 12.37
N ASP A 21 6.22 -5.23 11.37
CA ASP A 21 7.40 -4.55 10.85
C ASP A 21 7.03 -3.72 9.60
N LEU A 22 7.46 -2.46 9.59
CA LEU A 22 7.33 -1.55 8.44
C LEU A 22 8.01 -2.13 7.19
N ALA A 23 9.20 -2.72 7.36
CA ALA A 23 10.00 -3.24 6.26
C ALA A 23 9.26 -4.36 5.52
N ASP A 24 8.57 -5.24 6.23
CA ASP A 24 7.80 -6.33 5.63
C ASP A 24 6.64 -5.81 4.78
N ALA A 25 5.94 -4.77 5.24
CA ALA A 25 4.85 -4.16 4.50
C ALA A 25 5.34 -3.43 3.24
N VAL A 26 6.48 -2.74 3.33
CA VAL A 26 7.12 -2.05 2.20
C VAL A 26 7.68 -3.06 1.19
N ASP A 27 8.27 -4.15 1.65
CA ASP A 27 8.71 -5.23 0.78
C ASP A 27 7.55 -5.90 0.05
N TRP A 28 6.39 -6.02 0.70
CA TRP A 28 5.18 -6.45 0.02
C TRP A 28 4.75 -5.47 -1.09
N LEU A 29 4.81 -4.16 -0.84
CA LEU A 29 4.52 -3.15 -1.87
C LEU A 29 5.48 -3.27 -3.07
N LYS A 30 6.79 -3.42 -2.81
CA LYS A 30 7.81 -3.59 -3.85
C LYS A 30 7.58 -4.84 -4.69
N LYS A 31 7.32 -5.98 -4.04
CA LYS A 31 7.03 -7.26 -4.73
C LYS A 31 5.76 -7.16 -5.58
N THR A 32 4.70 -6.57 -5.02
CA THR A 32 3.42 -6.37 -5.73
C THR A 32 3.58 -5.45 -6.93
N TYR A 33 4.35 -4.37 -6.78
CA TYR A 33 4.67 -3.46 -7.87
C TYR A 33 5.48 -4.15 -8.98
N GLY A 34 6.51 -4.92 -8.63
CA GLY A 34 7.32 -5.67 -9.59
C GLY A 34 6.52 -6.71 -10.38
N ALA A 35 5.51 -7.33 -9.75
CA ALA A 35 4.58 -8.23 -10.44
C ALA A 35 3.57 -7.51 -11.35
N ASN A 36 3.40 -6.19 -11.16
CA ASN A 36 2.40 -5.38 -11.86
C ASN A 36 3.04 -4.11 -12.40
N LEU A 37 4.13 -4.22 -13.17
CA LEU A 37 4.86 -3.03 -13.64
C LEU A 37 3.97 -2.04 -14.39
N PRO A 38 4.17 -0.73 -14.18
CA PRO A 38 3.42 0.28 -14.91
C PRO A 38 3.72 0.24 -16.40
N VAL A 39 2.79 0.80 -17.18
CA VAL A 39 3.01 1.08 -18.59
C VAL A 39 4.19 2.06 -18.76
N GLU A 40 5.00 1.82 -19.79
CA GLU A 40 6.06 2.73 -20.21
C GLU A 40 5.46 3.76 -21.17
N ARG A 41 5.87 5.03 -21.05
CA ARG A 41 5.57 6.07 -22.05
C ARG A 41 6.37 5.82 -23.32
N GLU A 42 5.92 6.42 -24.42
CA GLU A 42 6.71 6.49 -25.64
C GLU A 42 8.14 7.00 -25.34
N GLY A 43 9.13 6.32 -25.92
CA GLY A 43 10.54 6.58 -25.65
C GLY A 43 11.10 5.89 -24.39
N GLY A 44 10.41 4.89 -23.84
CA GLY A 44 10.92 4.03 -22.75
C GLY A 44 10.98 4.71 -21.38
N LYS A 45 10.35 5.89 -21.24
CA LYS A 45 10.31 6.62 -19.97
C LYS A 45 9.21 6.06 -19.08
N GLN A 46 9.44 6.00 -17.78
CA GLN A 46 8.41 5.56 -16.83
C GLN A 46 7.23 6.54 -16.84
N ALA A 47 6.00 6.01 -16.86
CA ALA A 47 4.80 6.84 -16.90
C ALA A 47 4.45 7.52 -15.58
N TYR A 48 5.04 7.04 -14.48
CA TYR A 48 4.80 7.43 -13.11
C TYR A 48 6.15 7.68 -12.41
N ILE A 49 6.10 8.25 -11.20
CA ILE A 49 7.29 8.36 -10.34
C ILE A 49 7.99 7.00 -10.18
N ASP A 50 9.31 7.03 -10.04
CA ASP A 50 10.15 5.84 -9.88
C ASP A 50 9.81 5.06 -8.60
N LEU A 51 10.28 3.82 -8.55
CA LEU A 51 9.99 2.91 -7.44
C LEU A 51 10.64 3.40 -6.13
N ASP A 52 11.84 3.96 -6.19
CA ASP A 52 12.56 4.41 -4.99
C ASP A 52 11.80 5.56 -4.32
N THR A 53 11.36 6.55 -5.09
CA THR A 53 10.50 7.64 -4.58
C THR A 53 9.18 7.13 -4.01
N LYS A 54 8.58 6.07 -4.59
CA LYS A 54 7.38 5.43 -4.05
C LYS A 54 7.63 4.76 -2.70
N VAL A 55 8.79 4.10 -2.56
CA VAL A 55 9.23 3.43 -1.34
C VAL A 55 9.49 4.45 -0.24
N ASP A 56 10.28 5.49 -0.52
CA ASP A 56 10.57 6.57 0.43
C ASP A 56 9.29 7.20 0.97
N TYR A 57 8.33 7.49 0.09
CA TYR A 57 7.03 8.02 0.50
C TYR A 57 6.24 7.03 1.36
N ALA A 58 6.21 5.74 0.98
CA ALA A 58 5.47 4.73 1.72
C ALA A 58 6.04 4.52 3.13
N GLU A 59 7.36 4.47 3.28
CA GLU A 59 8.04 4.37 4.57
C GLU A 59 7.64 5.53 5.49
N VAL A 60 7.79 6.77 5.00
CA VAL A 60 7.45 7.97 5.77
C VAL A 60 5.96 8.03 6.13
N ALA A 61 5.07 7.64 5.20
CA ALA A 61 3.63 7.67 5.44
C ALA A 61 3.22 6.64 6.51
N LEU A 62 3.68 5.40 6.37
CA LEU A 62 3.35 4.28 7.25
C LEU A 62 3.94 4.48 8.65
N GLU A 63 5.19 4.94 8.76
CA GLU A 63 5.83 5.28 10.04
C GLU A 63 5.01 6.35 10.81
N ARG A 64 4.36 7.25 10.09
CA ARG A 64 3.53 8.32 10.65
C ARG A 64 2.08 7.92 10.93
N GLY A 65 1.74 6.64 10.80
CA GLY A 65 0.40 6.12 11.04
C GLY A 65 -0.60 6.42 9.93
N SER A 66 -0.13 6.68 8.69
CA SER A 66 -0.96 6.93 7.51
C SER A 66 -0.89 5.75 6.54
N ASP A 67 -1.89 5.63 5.68
CA ASP A 67 -1.91 4.60 4.63
C ASP A 67 -0.93 4.90 3.49
N ALA A 68 -0.46 3.85 2.82
CA ALA A 68 0.25 3.92 1.55
C ALA A 68 -0.61 3.30 0.44
N VAL A 69 -0.86 4.07 -0.63
CA VAL A 69 -1.73 3.65 -1.74
C VAL A 69 -0.99 3.83 -3.06
N TRP A 70 -0.79 2.76 -3.81
CA TRP A 70 -0.15 2.79 -5.12
C TRP A 70 -1.15 2.38 -6.20
N VAL A 71 -1.26 3.22 -7.23
CA VAL A 71 -2.18 3.04 -8.35
C VAL A 71 -1.47 3.40 -9.66
N HIS A 72 -1.62 2.55 -10.67
CA HIS A 72 -1.13 2.82 -12.02
C HIS A 72 -1.78 1.90 -13.06
N TYR A 73 -1.69 2.28 -14.33
CA TYR A 73 -2.02 1.41 -15.44
C TYR A 73 -0.84 0.49 -15.77
N THR A 74 -1.11 -0.79 -16.02
CA THR A 74 -0.13 -1.78 -16.47
C THR A 74 0.02 -1.75 -17.99
N LYS A 75 1.01 -2.48 -18.52
CA LYS A 75 1.22 -2.65 -19.98
C LYS A 75 0.02 -3.26 -20.70
N SER A 76 -0.82 -4.02 -20.01
CA SER A 76 -2.06 -4.60 -20.57
C SER A 76 -3.26 -3.65 -20.47
N SER A 77 -3.03 -2.37 -20.18
CA SER A 77 -4.06 -1.34 -19.98
C SER A 77 -5.03 -1.60 -18.84
N ASN A 78 -4.69 -2.48 -17.89
CA ASN A 78 -5.47 -2.71 -16.68
C ASN A 78 -5.06 -1.69 -15.61
N LEU A 79 -6.03 -1.17 -14.87
CA LEU A 79 -5.75 -0.38 -13.67
C LEU A 79 -5.49 -1.34 -12.51
N VAL A 80 -4.33 -1.21 -11.86
CA VAL A 80 -4.04 -1.89 -10.61
C VAL A 80 -4.02 -0.89 -9.47
N SER A 81 -4.54 -1.31 -8.32
CA SER A 81 -4.51 -0.55 -7.08
C SER A 81 -4.21 -1.51 -5.94
N PHE A 82 -3.23 -1.14 -5.13
CA PHE A 82 -2.89 -1.88 -3.93
C PHE A 82 -2.52 -0.90 -2.83
N SER A 83 -2.80 -1.29 -1.59
CA SER A 83 -2.70 -0.39 -0.44
C SER A 83 -2.25 -1.14 0.79
N VAL A 84 -1.39 -0.51 1.58
CA VAL A 84 -1.09 -0.90 2.95
C VAL A 84 -1.84 0.07 3.85
N VAL A 85 -2.69 -0.48 4.71
CA VAL A 85 -3.54 0.29 5.61
C VAL A 85 -2.93 0.24 7.00
N CYS A 86 -2.58 1.39 7.56
CA CYS A 86 -1.92 1.44 8.85
C CYS A 86 -2.94 1.23 9.99
N CYS A 87 -2.55 0.49 11.02
CA CYS A 87 -3.30 0.45 12.27
C CYS A 87 -2.34 0.43 13.47
N PRO A 88 -2.54 1.27 14.51
CA PRO A 88 -3.60 2.29 14.63
C PRO A 88 -3.48 3.40 13.59
N HIS A 89 -4.62 3.80 13.01
CA HIS A 89 -4.65 4.81 11.95
C HIS A 89 -4.69 6.22 12.54
N ARG A 90 -3.70 7.06 12.22
CA ARG A 90 -3.52 8.40 12.81
C ARG A 90 -4.75 9.31 12.64
N PHE A 91 -5.42 9.24 11.49
CA PHE A 91 -6.54 10.13 11.17
C PHE A 91 -7.92 9.51 11.45
N LEU A 92 -7.97 8.23 11.84
CA LEU A 92 -9.19 7.50 12.16
C LEU A 92 -8.99 6.71 13.47
N PRO A 93 -8.61 7.39 14.58
CA PRO A 93 -8.24 6.74 15.83
C PRO A 93 -9.39 5.93 16.46
N GLU A 94 -10.64 6.22 16.08
CA GLU A 94 -11.83 5.50 16.52
C GLU A 94 -12.01 4.12 15.85
N ILE A 95 -11.32 3.86 14.74
CA ILE A 95 -11.37 2.57 14.05
C ILE A 95 -10.26 1.68 14.63
N PRO A 96 -10.60 0.64 15.40
CA PRO A 96 -9.59 -0.22 16.03
C PRO A 96 -8.98 -1.18 15.00
N CYS A 97 -7.84 -1.77 15.38
CA CYS A 97 -7.20 -2.76 14.53
C CYS A 97 -8.09 -4.00 14.32
N PRO A 98 -8.11 -4.53 13.09
CA PRO A 98 -8.99 -5.65 12.75
C PRO A 98 -8.56 -6.95 13.43
N MET A 99 -7.30 -7.06 13.82
CA MET A 99 -6.73 -8.20 14.51
C MET A 99 -6.14 -7.76 15.86
N PRO A 100 -6.11 -8.67 16.86
CA PRO A 100 -5.36 -8.42 18.09
C PRO A 100 -3.88 -8.19 17.78
N PRO A 101 -3.16 -7.40 18.60
CA PRO A 101 -1.72 -7.27 18.46
C PRO A 101 -1.06 -8.66 18.53
N LEU A 102 -0.18 -8.93 17.57
CA LEU A 102 0.62 -10.16 17.50
C LEU A 102 1.73 -10.16 18.55
#